data_AF-A0A8S8Z6P2-F1
#
_entry.id   AF-A0A8S8Z6P2-F1
#
_cell.length_a   1.000
_cell.length_b   1.000
_cell.length_c   1.000
_cell.angle_alpha   90.00
_cell.angle_beta   90.00
_cell.angle_gamma   90.00
#
_symmetry.space_group_name_H-M   'P 1'
#
loop_
_entity.id
_entity.type
_entity.pdbx_description
1 polymer ?
#
loop_
_entity_poly.entity_id
_entity_poly.type
_entity_poly.pdbx_seq_one_letter_code
_entity_poly.pdbx_strand_id
1 'polypeptide(L)'
;MGRFSHENAQVMPDQRTVYLSDDEYGTVFFKFMADTPGDLESGTLYAARVTQDSGSNPATTGFDVQWVELASSSDSQIEAWIDEYDGKHHCGFRRW
;
A
#
# COMPACT_ATOMS: atom_id res chain seq x y z
N MET A 1 -0.05 -4.49 3.83
CA MET A 1 -0.51 -3.11 3.48
C MET A 1 0.56 -2.22 2.82
N GLY A 2 1.66 -2.79 2.31
CA GLY A 2 2.74 -2.02 1.65
C GLY A 2 3.90 -1.65 2.58
N ARG A 3 5.03 -1.26 1.98
CA ARG A 3 6.24 -0.80 2.69
C ARG A 3 6.63 0.59 2.17
N PHE A 4 6.55 1.59 3.04
CA PHE A 4 6.92 3.00 2.83
C PHE A 4 7.03 3.68 4.20
N SER A 5 7.39 4.96 4.26
CA SER A 5 7.52 5.71 5.52
C SER A 5 6.14 6.04 6.09
N HIS A 6 5.47 5.06 6.71
CA HIS A 6 4.11 5.23 7.22
C HIS A 6 4.05 6.36 8.27
N GLU A 7 3.16 7.33 8.05
CA GLU A 7 2.85 8.38 9.02
C GLU A 7 1.58 8.02 9.81
N ASN A 8 0.42 8.00 9.13
CA ASN A 8 -0.87 7.71 9.75
C ASN A 8 -1.70 6.71 8.92
N ALA A 9 -2.61 6.02 9.60
CA ALA A 9 -3.55 5.07 9.02
C ALA A 9 -4.97 5.36 9.51
N GLN A 10 -5.92 5.48 8.59
CA GLN A 10 -7.33 5.65 8.91
C GLN A 10 -8.12 4.44 8.40
N VAL A 11 -8.66 3.65 9.32
CA VAL A 11 -9.60 2.57 9.01
C VAL A 11 -10.99 3.15 8.78
N MET A 12 -11.62 2.78 7.67
CA MET A 12 -12.94 3.27 7.31
C MET A 12 -14.05 2.43 7.97
N PRO A 13 -15.29 2.95 8.11
CA PRO A 13 -16.39 2.25 8.76
C PRO A 13 -16.80 0.91 8.12
N ASP A 14 -16.42 0.66 6.87
CA ASP A 14 -16.63 -0.62 6.17
C ASP A 14 -15.74 -1.75 6.70
N GLN A 15 -14.79 -1.42 7.58
CA GLN A 15 -13.77 -2.31 8.15
C GLN A 15 -12.90 -3.02 7.10
N ARG A 16 -12.89 -2.53 5.85
CA ARG A 16 -12.08 -3.06 4.76
C ARG A 16 -11.07 -2.06 4.26
N THR A 17 -11.49 -0.81 4.15
CA THR A 17 -10.68 0.24 3.53
C THR A 17 -9.82 0.92 4.58
N VAL A 18 -8.51 1.03 4.30
CA VAL A 18 -7.55 1.78 5.11
C VAL A 18 -6.85 2.80 4.24
N TYR A 19 -6.93 4.08 4.59
CA TYR A 19 -6.13 5.13 3.97
C TYR A 19 -4.81 5.30 4.72
N LEU A 20 -3.70 5.45 4.00
CA LEU A 20 -2.35 5.48 4.55
C LEU A 20 -1.56 6.66 3.96
N SER A 21 -0.88 7.43 4.82
CA SER A 21 0.02 8.53 4.40
C SER A 21 1.49 8.16 4.54
N ASP A 22 2.32 8.80 3.70
CA ASP A 22 3.77 8.62 3.61
C ASP A 22 4.47 9.92 4.05
N ASP A 23 5.32 9.83 5.08
CA ASP A 23 5.95 10.96 5.78
C ASP A 23 7.16 11.54 5.02
N GLU A 24 6.95 12.06 3.82
CA GLU A 24 7.98 12.72 3.02
C GLU A 24 7.35 13.66 1.97
N TYR A 25 8.14 14.57 1.38
CA TYR A 25 7.65 15.50 0.36
C TYR A 25 7.42 14.82 -1.01
N GLY A 26 6.28 15.12 -1.64
CA GLY A 26 5.98 14.66 -3.00
C GLY A 26 5.75 13.15 -3.11
N THR A 27 5.34 12.53 -2.00
CA THR A 27 5.06 11.10 -1.90
C THR A 27 3.65 10.73 -2.34
N VAL A 28 3.31 9.45 -2.14
CA VAL A 28 2.09 8.83 -2.61
C VAL A 28 1.10 8.69 -1.46
N PHE A 29 -0.16 8.98 -1.75
CA PHE A 29 -1.28 8.64 -0.87
C PHE A 29 -1.82 7.25 -1.22
N PHE A 30 -1.90 6.37 -0.24
CA PHE A 30 -2.25 4.97 -0.46
C PHE A 30 -3.62 4.62 0.10
N LYS A 31 -4.22 3.58 -0.50
CA LYS A 31 -5.42 2.91 -0.01
C LYS A 31 -5.18 1.41 -0.01
N PHE A 32 -5.35 0.77 1.13
CA PHE A 32 -5.43 -0.69 1.22
C PHE A 32 -6.90 -1.11 1.36
N MET A 33 -7.29 -2.17 0.66
CA MET A 33 -8.61 -2.79 0.80
C MET A 33 -8.43 -4.24 1.20
N ALA A 34 -8.88 -4.59 2.40
CA ALA A 34 -8.88 -5.95 2.89
C ALA A 34 -9.93 -6.82 2.18
N ASP A 35 -9.60 -8.09 1.99
CA ASP A 35 -10.53 -9.07 1.40
C ASP A 35 -11.67 -9.40 2.38
N THR A 36 -11.34 -9.49 3.68
CA THR A 36 -12.27 -9.76 4.78
C THR A 36 -12.38 -8.54 5.71
N PRO A 37 -13.60 -8.06 6.05
CA PRO A 37 -13.75 -6.95 6.99
C PRO A 37 -13.13 -7.27 8.36
N GLY A 38 -12.34 -6.34 8.89
CA GLY A 38 -11.71 -6.44 10.20
C GLY A 38 -10.43 -7.29 10.23
N ASP A 39 -10.01 -7.84 9.09
CA ASP A 39 -8.84 -8.68 8.95
C ASP A 39 -7.90 -8.09 7.87
N LEU A 40 -6.66 -7.78 8.26
CA LEU A 40 -5.70 -7.09 7.40
C LEU A 40 -4.63 -8.03 6.81
N GLU A 41 -4.76 -9.35 7.04
CA GLU A 41 -3.79 -10.36 6.59
C GLU A 41 -3.81 -10.56 5.07
N SER A 42 -4.87 -10.13 4.37
CA SER A 42 -4.97 -10.25 2.91
C SER A 42 -5.74 -9.08 2.30
N GLY A 43 -5.29 -8.64 1.13
CA GLY A 43 -5.98 -7.59 0.41
C GLY A 43 -5.16 -6.97 -0.72
N THR A 44 -5.63 -5.82 -1.19
CA THR A 44 -5.09 -5.13 -2.35
C THR A 44 -4.64 -3.72 -1.98
N LEU A 45 -3.42 -3.35 -2.39
CA LEU A 45 -2.86 -2.02 -2.22
C LEU A 45 -3.03 -1.19 -3.49
N TYR A 46 -3.45 0.05 -3.30
CA TYR A 46 -3.64 1.05 -4.36
C TYR A 46 -2.87 2.34 -4.06
N ALA A 47 -2.43 3.02 -5.11
CA ALA A 47 -1.90 4.38 -5.07
C ALA A 47 -2.92 5.37 -5.67
N ALA A 48 -3.03 6.56 -5.07
CA ALA A 48 -3.82 7.64 -5.63
C ALA A 48 -3.09 8.29 -6.82
N ARG A 49 -3.75 8.33 -7.99
CA ARG A 49 -3.41 9.22 -9.09
C ARG A 49 -4.38 10.40 -9.06
N VAL A 50 -3.86 11.60 -8.80
CA VAL A 50 -4.65 12.83 -8.70
C VAL A 50 -4.56 13.61 -10.02
N THR A 51 -5.71 14.08 -10.51
CA THR A 51 -5.78 14.99 -11.66
C THR A 51 -6.42 16.29 -11.20
N GLN A 52 -5.66 17.38 -11.20
CA GLN A 52 -6.12 18.70 -10.81
C GLN A 52 -7.06 19.28 -11.88
N ASP A 53 -8.21 19.81 -11.46
CA ASP A 53 -9.11 20.53 -12.36
C ASP A 53 -8.48 21.83 -12.85
N SER A 54 -9.02 22.40 -13.93
CA SER A 54 -8.59 23.71 -14.40
C SER A 54 -8.83 24.79 -13.34
N GLY A 55 -7.78 25.49 -12.93
CA GLY A 55 -7.83 26.53 -11.91
C GLY A 55 -6.75 26.33 -10.85
N SER A 56 -6.60 27.31 -9.97
CA SER A 56 -5.62 27.25 -8.88
C SER A 56 -6.15 27.79 -7.56
N ASN A 57 -7.44 28.17 -7.49
CA ASN A 57 -8.06 28.63 -6.25
C ASN A 57 -8.49 27.39 -5.44
N PRO A 58 -7.83 27.06 -4.31
CA PRO A 58 -8.12 25.85 -3.56
C PRO A 58 -9.52 25.84 -2.93
N ALA A 59 -10.18 27.00 -2.80
CA ALA A 59 -11.54 27.08 -2.27
C ALA A 59 -12.61 26.64 -3.27
N THR A 60 -12.28 26.58 -4.57
CA THR A 60 -13.25 26.32 -5.64
C THR A 60 -12.78 25.32 -6.69
N THR A 61 -11.49 25.01 -6.73
CA THR A 61 -10.90 24.10 -7.72
C THR A 61 -10.76 22.73 -7.10
N GLY A 62 -11.45 21.75 -7.68
CA GLY A 62 -11.41 20.35 -7.24
C GLY A 62 -10.24 19.58 -7.84
N PHE A 63 -10.25 18.28 -7.60
CA PHE A 63 -9.40 17.31 -8.26
C PHE A 63 -10.11 15.97 -8.30
N ASP A 64 -9.80 15.18 -9.33
CA ASP A 64 -10.24 13.79 -9.43
C ASP A 64 -9.18 12.85 -8.86
N VAL A 65 -9.65 11.80 -8.18
CA VAL A 65 -8.79 10.72 -7.67
C VAL A 65 -9.11 9.43 -8.41
N GLN A 66 -8.10 8.85 -9.05
CA GLN A 66 -8.14 7.50 -9.60
C GLN A 66 -7.26 6.59 -8.75
N TRP A 67 -7.77 5.42 -8.39
CA TRP A 67 -7.01 4.42 -7.64
C TRP A 67 -6.31 3.47 -8.61
N VAL A 68 -4.99 3.49 -8.61
CA VAL A 68 -4.16 2.57 -9.39
C VAL A 68 -3.79 1.39 -8.51
N GLU A 69 -4.19 0.19 -8.91
CA GLU A 69 -3.80 -1.03 -8.22
C GLU A 69 -2.29 -1.26 -8.36
N LEU A 70 -1.63 -1.55 -7.24
CA LEU A 70 -0.21 -1.87 -7.22
C LEU A 70 0.01 -3.39 -7.15
N ALA A 71 -0.65 -4.04 -6.19
CA ALA A 71 -0.58 -5.49 -5.99
C ALA A 71 -1.62 -5.97 -4.98
N SER A 72 -1.94 -7.26 -5.05
CA SER A 72 -2.68 -8.01 -4.02
C SER A 72 -1.82 -9.14 -3.48
N SER A 73 -1.91 -9.40 -2.18
CA SER A 73 -1.19 -10.50 -1.51
C SER A 73 -1.83 -10.81 -0.16
N SER A 74 -1.39 -11.90 0.47
CA SER A 74 -1.56 -12.20 1.89
C SER A 74 -0.25 -12.25 2.66
N ASP A 75 -0.32 -12.20 3.98
CA ASP A 75 0.82 -12.40 4.88
C ASP A 75 1.47 -13.76 4.62
N SER A 76 0.68 -14.83 4.47
CA SER A 76 1.18 -16.17 4.14
C SER A 76 1.94 -16.25 2.82
N GLN A 77 1.53 -15.48 1.80
CA GLN A 77 2.27 -15.40 0.53
C GLN A 77 3.58 -14.65 0.69
N ILE A 78 3.58 -13.56 1.47
CA ILE A 78 4.78 -12.77 1.75
C ILE A 78 5.79 -13.59 2.56
N GLU A 79 5.34 -14.31 3.59
CA GLU A 79 6.16 -15.22 4.39
C GLU A 79 6.80 -16.30 3.51
N ALA A 80 6.03 -16.94 2.63
CA ALA A 80 6.57 -17.93 1.70
C ALA A 80 7.65 -17.35 0.77
N TRP A 81 7.49 -16.11 0.30
CA TRP A 81 8.52 -15.44 -0.51
C TRP A 81 9.78 -15.10 0.29
N ILE A 82 9.63 -14.73 1.56
CA ILE A 82 10.77 -14.50 2.47
C ILE A 82 11.54 -15.80 2.69
N ASP A 83 10.84 -16.88 3.03
CA ASP A 83 11.45 -18.21 3.24
C ASP A 83 12.19 -18.70 1.98
N GLU A 84 11.59 -18.52 0.79
CA GLU A 84 12.22 -18.85 -0.48
C GLU A 84 13.50 -18.04 -0.71
N TYR A 85 13.46 -16.73 -0.43
CA TYR A 85 14.60 -15.83 -0.57
C TYR A 85 15.73 -16.26 0.37
N ASP A 86 15.45 -16.45 1.66
CA ASP A 86 16.44 -16.84 2.66
C ASP A 86 17.06 -18.21 2.35
N GLY A 87 16.25 -19.19 1.90
CA GLY A 87 16.74 -20.49 1.45
C GLY A 87 17.75 -20.41 0.30
N LYS A 88 17.64 -19.42 -0.59
CA LYS A 88 18.62 -19.16 -1.65
C LYS A 88 19.89 -18.49 -1.13
N HIS A 89 19.81 -17.64 -0.09
CA HIS A 89 20.97 -17.00 0.51
C HIS A 89 21.78 -17.91 1.42
N HIS A 90 21.16 -18.92 2.04
CA HIS A 90 21.85 -19.89 2.89
C HIS A 90 22.51 -21.05 2.12
N CYS A 91 22.15 -21.28 0.85
CA CYS A 91 22.74 -22.34 0.02
C CYS A 91 24.09 -21.95 -0.64
N GLY A 92 24.53 -20.69 -0.50
CA GLY A 92 25.75 -20.15 -1.12
C GLY A 92 27.04 -20.28 -0.30
N PHE A 93 27.00 -20.57 1.00
CA PHE A 93 28.19 -20.64 1.85
C PHE A 93 28.64 -22.09 2.09
N ARG A 94 29.09 -22.77 1.02
CA ARG A 94 29.99 -23.92 1.18
C ARG A 94 31.42 -23.37 1.28
N ARG A 95 31.95 -23.36 2.50
CA ARG A 95 33.38 -23.16 2.78
C ARG A 95 34.18 -24.11 1.89
N TRP A 96 35.13 -23.55 1.15
CA TRP A 96 36.34 -24.26 0.76
C TRP A 96 37.13 -24.66 2.01
#